data_AF-A0A2N4Z779-F1
#
_entry.id   AF-A0A2N4Z779-F1
#
_cell.length_a   1.000
_cell.length_b   1.000
_cell.length_c   1.000
_cell.angle_alpha   90.00
_cell.angle_beta   90.00
_cell.angle_gamma   90.00
#
_symmetry.space_group_name_H-M   'P 1'
#
loop_
_entity.id
_entity.type
_entity.pdbx_description
1 polymer ?
#
loop_
_entity_poly.entity_id
_entity_poly.type
_entity_poly.pdbx_seq_one_letter_code
_entity_poly.pdbx_strand_id
1 'polypeptide(L)' 'MWAPATDTCIEDAALSANNLNELLDLMHMSFERMNSLQCEALLGLALNLSAEVAIWLKEEEKRRENKSD' A
#
# COMPACT_ATOMS: atom_id res chain seq x y z
N MET A 1 -2.88 -6.04 -10.16
CA MET A 1 -3.18 -6.02 -8.72
C MET A 1 -2.85 -7.41 -8.21
N TRP A 2 -1.91 -7.51 -7.28
CA TRP A 2 -1.49 -8.77 -6.66
C TRP A 2 -2.51 -9.20 -5.60
N ALA A 3 -2.35 -10.37 -4.98
CA ALA A 3 -3.34 -10.94 -4.06
C ALA A 3 -2.86 -10.86 -2.60
N PRO A 4 -2.90 -9.69 -1.94
CA PRO A 4 -2.23 -9.45 -0.65
C PRO A 4 -2.69 -10.37 0.48
N ALA A 5 -3.91 -10.91 0.42
CA ALA A 5 -4.42 -11.80 1.44
C ALA A 5 -3.78 -13.21 1.41
N THR A 6 -3.41 -13.69 0.21
CA THR A 6 -2.92 -15.05 0.01
C THR A 6 -1.43 -15.10 -0.32
N ASP A 7 -0.87 -13.96 -0.71
CA ASP A 7 0.55 -13.86 -1.01
C ASP A 7 1.40 -13.92 0.27
N THR A 8 2.47 -14.69 0.21
CA THR A 8 3.44 -14.86 1.30
C THR A 8 4.77 -14.16 1.00
N CYS A 9 4.92 -13.58 -0.19
CA CYS A 9 6.09 -12.84 -0.61
C CYS A 9 6.11 -11.46 0.07
N ILE A 10 7.15 -11.21 0.88
CA ILE A 10 7.35 -9.91 1.52
C ILE A 10 7.78 -8.83 0.51
N GLU A 11 8.37 -9.22 -0.62
CA GLU A 11 8.88 -8.28 -1.62
C GLU A 11 7.73 -7.51 -2.29
N ASP A 12 6.60 -8.16 -2.56
CA ASP A 12 5.41 -7.52 -3.14
C ASP A 12 4.74 -6.55 -2.15
N ALA A 13 4.72 -6.90 -0.86
CA ALA A 13 4.27 -6.01 0.20
C ALA A 13 5.20 -4.79 0.35
N ALA A 14 6.51 -5.01 0.32
CA ALA A 14 7.52 -3.96 0.38
C ALA A 14 7.46 -3.03 -0.84
N LEU A 15 7.26 -3.58 -2.04
CA LEU A 15 7.06 -2.81 -3.26
C LEU A 15 5.82 -1.92 -3.16
N SER A 16 4.70 -2.47 -2.66
CA SER A 16 3.46 -1.71 -2.46
C SER A 16 3.65 -0.56 -1.45
N ALA A 17 4.38 -0.80 -0.37
CA ALA A 17 4.71 0.22 0.62
C ALA A 17 5.64 1.31 0.06
N ASN A 18 6.64 0.94 -0.74
CA ASN A 18 7.53 1.90 -1.40
C ASN A 18 6.76 2.77 -2.41
N ASN A 19 5.91 2.14 -3.24
CA ASN A 19 5.06 2.86 -4.19
C ASN A 19 4.12 3.84 -3.49
N LEU A 20 3.57 3.47 -2.32
CA LEU A 20 2.76 4.37 -1.52
C LEU A 20 3.58 5.58 -1.05
N ASN A 21 4.79 5.35 -0.53
CA ASN A 21 5.64 6.43 -0.05
C ASN A 21 6.03 7.40 -1.18
N GLU A 22 6.50 6.88 -2.31
CA GLU A 22 6.86 7.67 -3.49
C GLU A 22 5.67 8.48 -4.03
N LEU A 23 4.47 7.89 -4.07
CA LEU A 23 3.26 8.59 -4.47
C LEU A 23 2.95 9.77 -3.54
N LEU A 24 2.98 9.54 -2.23
CA LEU A 24 2.69 10.59 -1.25
C LEU A 24 3.73 11.71 -1.29
N ASP A 25 5.00 11.38 -1.47
CA ASP A 25 6.08 12.37 -1.62
C ASP A 25 5.88 13.21 -2.90
N LEU A 26 5.57 12.58 -4.03
CA LEU A 26 5.28 13.29 -5.28
C LEU A 26 4.05 14.20 -5.17
N MET A 27 3.00 13.71 -4.52
CA MET A 27 1.79 14.49 -4.24
C MET A 27 2.12 15.69 -3.36
N HIS A 28 2.93 15.50 -2.31
CA HIS A 28 3.34 16.58 -1.42
C HIS A 28 4.15 17.65 -2.17
N MET A 29 5.11 17.23 -2.98
CA MET A 29 5.96 18.13 -3.79
C MET A 29 5.18 18.90 -4.86
N SER A 30 4.08 18.34 -5.35
CA SER A 30 3.34 18.88 -6.50
C SER A 30 1.97 19.45 -6.12
N PHE A 31 1.61 19.49 -4.84
CA PHE A 31 0.26 19.80 -4.36
C PHE A 31 -0.30 21.11 -4.90
N GLU A 32 0.49 22.17 -4.89
CA GLU A 32 0.06 23.51 -5.38
C GLU A 32 -0.26 23.54 -6.88
N ARG A 33 0.20 22.55 -7.64
CA ARG A 33 0.01 22.44 -9.09
C ARG A 33 -1.07 21.42 -9.48
N MET A 34 -1.61 20.68 -8.52
CA MET A 34 -2.65 19.69 -8.77
C MET A 34 -4.04 20.33 -8.66
N ASN A 35 -4.93 19.97 -9.59
CA ASN A 35 -6.34 20.29 -9.45
C ASN A 35 -7.04 19.29 -8.52
N SER A 36 -8.27 19.60 -8.10
CA SER A 36 -9.03 18.76 -7.16
C SER A 36 -9.22 17.33 -7.65
N LEU A 37 -9.50 17.13 -8.94
CA LEU A 37 -9.69 15.81 -9.53
C LEU A 37 -8.41 14.97 -9.50
N GLN A 38 -7.26 15.59 -9.78
CA GLN A 38 -5.95 14.93 -9.69
C GLN A 38 -5.64 14.55 -8.24
N CYS A 39 -5.87 15.45 -7.29
CA CYS A 39 -5.70 15.17 -5.87
C CYS A 39 -6.58 14.01 -5.40
N GLU A 40 -7.88 14.03 -5.73
CA GLU A 40 -8.82 12.97 -5.35
C GLU A 40 -8.43 11.61 -5.94
N ALA A 41 -8.07 11.57 -7.23
CA ALA A 41 -7.66 10.34 -7.89
C ALA A 41 -6.39 9.74 -7.26
N LEU A 42 -5.39 10.58 -6.98
CA LEU A 42 -4.13 10.12 -6.37
C LEU A 42 -4.30 9.75 -4.90
N LEU A 43 -5.16 10.43 -4.14
CA LEU A 43 -5.55 10.00 -2.79
C LEU A 43 -6.26 8.65 -2.81
N GLY A 44 -7.12 8.40 -3.80
CA GLY A 44 -7.75 7.09 -4.00
C GLY A 44 -6.73 5.99 -4.28
N LEU A 45 -5.72 6.29 -5.11
CA LEU A 45 -4.61 5.35 -5.36
C LEU A 45 -3.79 5.08 -4.10
N ALA A 46 -3.45 6.13 -3.32
CA ALA A 46 -2.74 5.98 -2.06
C ALA A 46 -3.53 5.13 -1.06
N LEU A 47 -4.84 5.33 -0.98
CA LEU A 47 -5.73 4.53 -0.15
C LEU A 47 -5.68 3.06 -0.56
N ASN A 48 -5.75 2.75 -1.86
CA ASN A 48 -5.68 1.39 -2.37
C ASN A 48 -4.34 0.71 -2.01
N LEU A 49 -3.21 1.37 -2.24
CA LEU A 49 -1.89 0.84 -1.88
C LEU A 49 -1.77 0.62 -0.36
N SER A 50 -2.28 1.55 0.45
CA SER A 50 -2.28 1.40 1.90
C SER A 50 -3.12 0.20 2.37
N ALA A 51 -4.25 -0.06 1.71
CA ALA A 51 -5.11 -1.19 2.00
C ALA A 51 -4.44 -2.52 1.62
N GLU A 52 -3.74 -2.59 0.48
CA GLU A 52 -2.99 -3.79 0.09
C GLU A 52 -1.93 -4.17 1.14
N VAL A 53 -1.13 -3.19 1.59
CA VAL A 53 -0.12 -3.40 2.63
C VAL A 53 -0.75 -3.84 3.95
N ALA A 54 -1.83 -3.18 4.37
CA ALA A 54 -2.53 -3.51 5.62
C ALA A 54 -3.15 -4.92 5.60
N ILE A 55 -3.74 -5.32 4.47
CA ILE A 55 -4.29 -6.67 4.28
C ILE A 55 -3.17 -7.70 4.41
N TRP A 56 -2.06 -7.49 3.70
CA TRP A 56 -0.93 -8.43 3.75
C TRP A 56 -0.36 -8.56 5.16
N LEU A 57 -0.16 -7.43 5.86
CA LEU A 57 0.37 -7.42 7.23
C LEU A 57 -0.52 -8.21 8.18
N LYS A 58 -1.84 -8.04 8.08
CA LYS A 58 -2.82 -8.75 8.91
C LYS A 58 -2.80 -10.26 8.65
N GLU A 59 -2.70 -10.69 7.41
CA GLU A 59 -2.62 -12.12 7.09
C GLU A 59 -1.27 -12.71 7.49
N GLU A 60 -0.17 -11.93 7.39
CA GLU A 60 1.14 -12.34 7.87
C GLU A 60 1.20 -12.53 9.39
N GLU A 61 0.58 -11.63 10.14
CA GLU A 61 0.43 -11.75 11.60
C GLU A 61 -0.24 -13.08 11.96
N LYS A 62 -1.40 -13.38 11.36
CA LYS A 62 -2.11 -14.66 11.56
C LYS A 62 -1.25 -15.88 11.17
N ARG A 63 -0.46 -15.81 10.10
CA ARG A 63 0.41 -16.92 9.68
C ARG A 63 1.49 -17.19 10.72
N ARG A 64 1.99 -16.14 11.39
CA ARG A 64 3.00 -16.27 12.46
C ARG A 64 2.40 -16.79 13.76
N GLU A 65 1.21 -16.34 14.14
CA GLU A 65 0.51 -16.84 15.32
C GLU A 65 0.13 -18.33 15.20
N ASN A 66 -0.21 -18.78 14.00
CA ASN A 66 -0.62 -20.17 13.75
C ASN A 66 0.56 -21.14 13.55
N LYS A 67 1.80 -20.65 13.42
CA LYS A 67 2.99 -21.50 13.50
C LYS A 67 3.29 -21.77 14.97
N SER A 68 2.77 -22.88 15.50
CA SER A 68 3.31 -23.44 16.74
C SER A 68 4.78 -23.83 16.51
N ASP A 69 5.65 -23.49 17.47
CA ASP A 69 7.08 -23.84 17.48
C ASP A 69 7.35 -25.33 17.21
#